data_AF-A0A2E8HBL8-F1
#
_entry.id   AF-A0A2E8HBL8-F1
#
_cell.length_a   1.000
_cell.length_b   1.000
_cell.length_c   1.000
_cell.angle_alpha   90.00
_cell.angle_beta   90.00
_cell.angle_gamma   90.00
#
_symmetry.space_group_name_H-M   'P 1'
#
loop_
_entity.id
_entity.type
_entity.pdbx_description
1 polymer ?
#
loop_
_entity_poly.entity_id
_entity_poly.type
_entity_poly.pdbx_seq_one_letter_code
_entity_poly.pdbx_strand_id
1 'polypeptide(L)'
;MQARRRAPIPPRTLLRRHVTLRLLHHDKARLLAGKIAALLARPFTKGRDLYDLVWYLSDPSWPAPNLTLLREALRQSGEQSIDGKADDWRKWVMERLAGIDWPSATQDVRPFLERPAEIDLISEENCRRLLRGSS
;
A
#
# COMPACT_ATOMS: atom_id res chain seq x y z
N MET A 1 47.80 39.52 -27.61
CA MET A 1 47.89 38.28 -26.81
C MET A 1 46.92 38.39 -25.63
N GLN A 2 45.70 37.83 -25.73
CA GLN A 2 44.74 37.79 -24.61
C GLN A 2 44.68 36.37 -24.06
N ALA A 3 45.08 36.21 -22.80
CA ALA A 3 45.02 34.94 -22.08
C ALA A 3 43.56 34.61 -21.73
N ARG A 4 43.05 33.47 -22.23
CA ARG A 4 41.72 32.94 -21.90
C ARG A 4 41.67 32.58 -20.41
N ARG A 5 40.92 33.34 -19.61
CA ARG A 5 40.60 32.97 -18.22
C ARG A 5 39.64 31.77 -18.23
N ARG A 6 40.09 30.64 -17.68
CA ARG A 6 39.22 29.47 -17.43
C ARG A 6 38.29 29.77 -16.25
N ALA A 7 37.00 29.50 -16.41
CA ALA A 7 36.02 29.59 -15.34
C ALA A 7 36.34 28.57 -14.21
N PRO A 8 36.12 28.92 -12.93
CA PRO A 8 36.39 28.02 -11.81
C PRO A 8 35.43 26.83 -11.81
N ILE A 9 35.96 25.63 -11.55
CA ILE A 9 35.16 24.40 -11.44
C ILE A 9 34.41 24.44 -10.10
N PRO A 10 33.09 24.21 -10.06
CA PRO A 10 32.33 24.17 -8.81
C PRO A 10 32.85 23.07 -7.88
N PRO A 11 32.80 23.26 -6.55
CA PRO A 11 33.31 22.31 -5.59
C PRO A 11 32.55 20.97 -5.71
N ARG A 12 33.30 19.87 -5.71
CA ARG A 12 32.76 18.50 -5.77
C ARG A 12 32.96 17.84 -4.41
N THR A 13 31.87 17.41 -3.80
CA THR A 13 31.89 16.70 -2.52
C THR A 13 31.83 15.20 -2.75
N LEU A 14 32.73 14.46 -2.13
CA LEU A 14 32.67 13.00 -2.06
C LEU A 14 31.57 12.61 -1.06
N LEU A 15 30.50 11.97 -1.56
CA LEU A 15 29.40 11.47 -0.75
C LEU A 15 29.47 9.95 -0.64
N ARG A 16 29.27 9.41 0.56
CA ARG A 16 29.12 7.98 0.80
C ARG A 16 27.70 7.54 0.43
N ARG A 17 27.55 6.86 -0.72
CA ARG A 17 26.24 6.43 -1.27
C ARG A 17 25.59 5.26 -0.51
N HIS A 18 26.40 4.41 0.12
CA HIS A 18 25.91 3.23 0.85
C HIS A 18 26.32 3.30 2.32
N VAL A 19 25.31 3.38 3.20
CA VAL A 19 25.46 3.36 4.66
C VAL A 19 24.79 2.09 5.20
N THR A 20 25.41 1.44 6.18
CA THR A 20 24.80 0.31 6.88
C THR A 20 23.74 0.84 7.82
N LEU A 21 22.48 0.44 7.61
CA LEU A 21 21.36 0.80 8.45
C LEU A 21 20.82 -0.46 9.13
N ARG A 22 20.53 -0.37 10.43
CA ARG A 22 19.75 -1.36 11.16
C ARG A 22 18.32 -0.84 11.25
N LEU A 23 17.44 -1.35 10.40
CA LEU A 23 16.03 -0.99 10.39
C LEU A 23 15.22 -2.07 11.11
N LEU A 24 14.46 -1.68 12.12
CA LEU A 24 13.42 -2.52 12.66
C LEU A 24 12.24 -2.50 11.69
N HIS A 25 11.87 -3.67 11.17
CA HIS A 25 10.73 -3.81 10.26
C HIS A 25 9.87 -5.00 10.68
N HIS A 26 8.59 -4.93 10.33
CA HIS A 26 7.68 -6.04 10.48
C HIS A 26 7.95 -7.13 9.45
N ASP A 27 7.50 -8.35 9.76
CA ASP A 27 7.43 -9.42 8.77
C ASP A 27 6.35 -9.13 7.72
N LYS A 28 6.38 -9.85 6.60
CA LYS A 28 5.45 -9.65 5.49
C LYS A 28 3.98 -9.79 5.92
N ALA A 29 3.66 -10.80 6.72
CA ALA A 29 2.28 -11.07 7.16
C ALA A 29 1.71 -9.92 8.02
N ARG A 30 2.53 -9.34 8.90
CA ARG A 30 2.14 -8.18 9.73
C ARG A 30 2.04 -6.90 8.91
N LEU A 31 2.90 -6.70 7.91
CA LEU A 31 2.79 -5.56 6.99
C LEU A 31 1.45 -5.60 6.24
N LEU A 32 1.07 -6.75 5.68
CA LEU A 32 -0.20 -6.93 4.99
C LEU A 32 -1.39 -6.74 5.95
N ALA A 33 -1.32 -7.32 7.16
CA ALA A 33 -2.36 -7.14 8.18
C ALA A 33 -2.58 -5.66 8.52
N GLY A 34 -1.52 -4.88 8.69
CA GLY A 34 -1.62 -3.45 8.96
C GLY A 34 -2.28 -2.66 7.82
N LYS A 35 -2.01 -3.04 6.56
CA LYS A 35 -2.65 -2.42 5.39
C LYS A 35 -4.13 -2.76 5.28
N ILE A 36 -4.50 -4.02 5.48
CA ILE A 36 -5.90 -4.45 5.49
C ILE A 36 -6.65 -3.78 6.65
N ALA A 37 -6.05 -3.72 7.84
CA ALA A 37 -6.65 -3.05 8.99
C ALA A 37 -6.95 -1.57 8.68
N ALA A 38 -6.02 -0.85 8.05
CA ALA A 38 -6.24 0.54 7.64
C ALA A 38 -7.38 0.68 6.62
N LEU A 39 -7.45 -0.22 5.63
CA LEU A 39 -8.51 -0.20 4.62
C LEU A 39 -9.91 -0.42 5.22
N LEU A 40 -10.01 -1.32 6.20
CA LEU A 40 -11.27 -1.71 6.83
C LEU A 40 -11.71 -0.73 7.93
N ALA A 41 -10.78 -0.24 8.75
CA ALA A 41 -11.10 0.57 9.93
C ALA A 41 -11.42 2.04 9.63
N ARG A 42 -11.05 2.56 8.46
CA ARG A 42 -11.28 3.98 8.14
C ARG A 42 -12.76 4.23 7.79
N PRO A 43 -13.36 5.32 8.29
CA PRO A 43 -14.73 5.69 7.90
C PRO A 43 -14.84 6.22 6.47
N PHE A 44 -13.71 6.52 5.82
CA PHE A 44 -13.63 7.01 4.44
C PHE A 44 -12.67 6.15 3.60
N THR A 45 -12.84 6.21 2.28
CA THR A 45 -11.93 5.57 1.33
C THR A 45 -10.69 6.43 1.12
N LYS A 46 -9.51 5.82 1.20
CA LYS A 46 -8.25 6.43 0.81
C LYS A 46 -7.69 5.66 -0.38
N GLY A 47 -7.53 6.32 -1.53
CA GLY A 47 -7.11 5.66 -2.77
C GLY A 47 -5.75 4.97 -2.64
N ARG A 48 -4.85 5.52 -1.81
CA ARG A 48 -3.56 4.90 -1.51
C ARG A 48 -3.68 3.51 -0.86
N ASP A 49 -4.69 3.29 -0.02
CA ASP A 49 -4.88 1.99 0.64
C ASP A 49 -5.33 0.93 -0.39
N LEU A 50 -6.06 1.33 -1.44
CA LEU A 50 -6.43 0.46 -2.57
C LEU A 50 -5.24 0.14 -3.47
N TYR A 51 -4.39 1.13 -3.76
CA TYR A 51 -3.14 0.89 -4.49
C TYR A 51 -2.25 -0.10 -3.74
N ASP A 52 -2.08 0.11 -2.42
CA ASP A 52 -1.31 -0.83 -1.60
C ASP A 52 -1.95 -2.23 -1.66
N LEU A 53 -3.28 -2.36 -1.54
CA LEU A 53 -3.95 -3.67 -1.67
C LEU A 53 -3.62 -4.36 -3.00
N VAL A 54 -3.74 -3.66 -4.13
CA VAL A 54 -3.38 -4.19 -5.45
C VAL A 54 -1.91 -4.59 -5.48
N TRP A 55 -1.01 -3.75 -4.96
CA TRP A 55 0.42 -4.01 -4.93
C TRP A 55 0.75 -5.28 -4.14
N TYR A 56 0.24 -5.42 -2.91
CA TYR A 56 0.49 -6.60 -2.06
C TYR A 56 -0.06 -7.88 -2.68
N LEU A 57 -1.28 -7.85 -3.25
CA LEU A 57 -1.92 -9.04 -3.81
C LEU A 57 -1.46 -9.39 -5.22
N SER A 58 -0.77 -8.47 -5.92
CA SER A 58 -0.23 -8.74 -7.26
C SER A 58 0.96 -9.70 -7.26
N ASP A 59 1.64 -9.84 -6.12
CA ASP A 59 2.74 -10.79 -5.94
C ASP A 59 2.26 -12.00 -5.11
N PRO A 60 2.07 -13.18 -5.74
CA PRO A 60 1.57 -14.37 -5.07
C PRO A 60 2.54 -14.96 -4.03
N SER A 61 3.79 -14.47 -3.96
CA SER A 61 4.76 -14.89 -2.94
C SER A 61 4.49 -14.28 -1.56
N TRP A 62 3.57 -13.32 -1.46
CA TRP A 62 3.16 -12.75 -0.18
C TRP A 62 2.38 -13.76 0.66
N PRO A 63 2.71 -13.92 1.96
CA PRO A 63 1.91 -14.74 2.85
C PRO A 63 0.57 -14.08 3.13
N ALA A 64 -0.38 -14.88 3.62
CA ALA A 64 -1.61 -14.37 4.22
C ALA A 64 -1.31 -13.37 5.36
N PRO A 65 -2.22 -12.42 5.63
CA PRO A 65 -2.04 -11.48 6.73
C PRO A 65 -1.97 -12.21 8.08
N ASN A 66 -1.25 -11.62 9.04
CA ASN A 66 -1.33 -12.06 10.42
C ASN A 66 -2.75 -11.76 10.97
N LEU A 67 -3.60 -12.78 11.00
CA LEU A 67 -5.02 -12.65 11.37
C LEU A 67 -5.22 -12.21 12.81
N THR A 68 -4.36 -12.67 13.73
CA THR A 68 -4.41 -12.23 15.13
C THR A 68 -4.16 -10.72 15.24
N LEU A 69 -3.14 -10.22 14.56
CA LEU A 69 -2.85 -8.78 14.54
C LEU A 69 -3.98 -7.99 13.87
N LEU A 70 -4.49 -8.47 12.74
CA LEU A 70 -5.60 -7.83 12.03
C LEU A 70 -6.84 -7.70 12.92
N ARG A 71 -7.25 -8.78 13.58
CA ARG A 71 -8.42 -8.78 14.49
C ARG A 71 -8.24 -7.79 15.63
N GLU A 72 -7.09 -7.80 16.29
CA GLU A 72 -6.85 -6.87 17.39
C GLU A 72 -6.82 -5.41 16.93
N ALA A 73 -6.24 -5.13 15.75
CA ALA A 73 -6.24 -3.78 15.18
C ALA A 73 -7.66 -3.27 14.90
N LEU A 74 -8.52 -4.11 14.31
CA LEU A 74 -9.93 -3.79 14.04
C LEU A 74 -10.73 -3.58 15.33
N ARG A 75 -10.50 -4.43 16.33
CA ARG A 75 -11.11 -4.28 17.66
C ARG A 75 -10.72 -2.96 18.32
N GLN A 76 -9.45 -2.57 18.20
CA GLN A 76 -8.93 -1.31 18.75
C GLN A 76 -9.45 -0.08 18.00
N SER A 77 -9.75 -0.19 16.71
CA SER A 77 -10.35 0.90 15.94
C SER A 77 -11.85 1.07 16.19
N GLY A 78 -12.46 0.17 16.98
CA GLY A 78 -13.91 0.17 17.23
C GLY A 78 -14.73 -0.43 16.07
N GLU A 79 -14.08 -1.16 15.15
CA GLU A 79 -14.78 -1.82 14.05
C GLU A 79 -15.44 -3.11 14.58
N GLN A 80 -16.74 -3.03 14.86
CA GLN A 80 -17.52 -4.11 15.45
C GLN A 80 -18.27 -4.96 14.42
N SER A 81 -18.32 -4.54 13.14
CA SER A 81 -19.00 -5.30 12.08
C SER A 81 -18.28 -6.60 11.71
N ILE A 82 -17.01 -6.72 12.11
CA ILE A 82 -16.17 -7.88 11.87
C ILE A 82 -16.24 -8.78 13.10
N ASP A 83 -17.30 -9.57 13.18
CA ASP A 83 -17.45 -10.59 14.21
C ASP A 83 -16.52 -11.78 13.89
N GLY A 84 -15.66 -12.14 14.84
CA GLY A 84 -14.42 -12.91 14.64
C GLY A 84 -14.58 -14.39 14.23
N LYS A 85 -15.69 -14.77 13.58
CA LYS A 85 -16.07 -16.16 13.30
C LYS A 85 -15.75 -16.68 11.89
N ALA A 86 -15.05 -15.92 11.05
CA ALA A 86 -14.50 -16.46 9.82
C ALA A 86 -13.09 -15.90 9.59
N ASP A 87 -12.11 -16.78 9.42
CA ASP A 87 -10.73 -16.43 9.00
C ASP A 87 -10.67 -15.92 7.54
N ASP A 88 -11.75 -15.32 7.06
CA ASP A 88 -11.96 -14.93 5.66
C ASP A 88 -11.82 -13.42 5.51
N TRP A 89 -10.64 -12.90 5.87
CA TRP A 89 -10.28 -11.50 5.69
C TRP A 89 -10.56 -10.99 4.26
N ARG A 90 -10.52 -11.88 3.27
CA ARG A 90 -10.86 -11.58 1.88
C ARG A 90 -12.33 -11.19 1.74
N LYS A 91 -13.23 -11.85 2.45
CA LYS A 91 -14.66 -11.51 2.49
C LYS A 91 -14.88 -10.11 3.06
N TRP A 92 -14.25 -9.77 4.18
CA TRP A 92 -14.36 -8.43 4.78
C TRP A 92 -13.87 -7.34 3.81
N VAL A 93 -12.75 -7.60 3.13
CA VAL A 93 -12.26 -6.68 2.09
C VAL A 93 -13.26 -6.62 0.92
N MET A 94 -13.79 -7.74 0.43
CA MET A 94 -14.79 -7.74 -0.66
C MET A 94 -16.06 -6.96 -0.31
N GLU A 95 -16.52 -7.03 0.93
CA GLU A 95 -17.65 -6.25 1.44
C GLU A 95 -17.31 -4.76 1.48
N ARG A 96 -16.12 -4.40 2.00
CA ARG A 96 -15.64 -3.02 2.01
C ARG A 96 -15.55 -2.44 0.60
N LEU A 97 -15.03 -3.20 -0.36
CA LEU A 97 -14.87 -2.75 -1.76
C LEU A 97 -16.21 -2.45 -2.45
N ALA A 98 -17.30 -3.11 -2.05
CA ALA A 98 -18.62 -2.90 -2.64
C ALA A 98 -19.20 -1.51 -2.34
N GLY A 99 -18.77 -0.87 -1.26
CA GLY A 99 -19.24 0.46 -0.84
C GLY A 99 -18.37 1.63 -1.30
N ILE A 100 -17.37 1.39 -2.15
CA ILE A 100 -16.40 2.41 -2.55
C ILE A 100 -16.89 3.23 -3.74
N ASP A 101 -16.79 4.56 -3.62
CA ASP A 101 -16.80 5.48 -4.75
C ASP A 101 -15.44 5.43 -5.48
N TRP A 102 -15.37 4.60 -6.52
CA TRP A 102 -14.14 4.37 -7.29
C TRP A 102 -13.64 5.60 -8.07
N PRO A 103 -14.50 6.40 -8.73
CA PRO A 103 -14.08 7.67 -9.31
C PRO A 103 -13.36 8.59 -8.31
N SER A 104 -13.90 8.74 -7.09
CA SER A 104 -13.26 9.54 -6.05
C SER A 104 -11.94 8.92 -5.57
N ALA A 105 -11.92 7.61 -5.33
CA ALA A 105 -10.73 6.91 -4.84
C ALA A 105 -9.57 6.92 -5.85
N THR A 106 -9.87 6.80 -7.15
CA THR A 106 -8.86 6.91 -8.21
C THR A 106 -8.34 8.33 -8.34
N GLN A 107 -9.20 9.35 -8.20
CA GLN A 107 -8.77 10.75 -8.21
C GLN A 107 -7.85 11.09 -7.01
N ASP A 108 -8.12 10.53 -5.83
CA ASP A 108 -7.31 10.70 -4.62
C ASP A 108 -5.87 10.19 -4.80
N VAL A 109 -5.69 9.02 -5.40
CA VAL A 109 -4.36 8.38 -5.52
C VAL A 109 -3.56 8.86 -6.73
N ARG A 110 -4.22 9.35 -7.78
CA ARG A 110 -3.60 9.75 -9.05
C ARG A 110 -2.37 10.67 -8.90
N PRO A 111 -2.35 11.70 -8.02
CA PRO A 111 -1.18 12.58 -7.87
C PRO A 111 0.06 11.89 -7.27
N PHE A 112 -0.11 10.73 -6.66
CA PHE A 112 0.97 9.98 -5.97
C PHE A 112 1.56 8.86 -6.81
N LEU A 113 1.01 8.60 -8.00
CA LEU A 113 1.52 7.57 -8.91
C LEU A 113 2.74 8.07 -9.66
N GLU A 114 3.85 7.33 -9.59
CA GLU A 114 5.05 7.61 -10.39
C GLU A 114 4.74 7.48 -11.88
N ARG A 115 3.92 6.48 -12.24
CA ARG A 115 3.46 6.22 -13.60
C ARG A 115 1.95 6.43 -13.68
N PRO A 116 1.46 7.47 -14.38
CA PRO A 116 0.03 7.76 -14.47
C PRO A 116 -0.82 6.59 -14.99
N ALA A 117 -0.26 5.74 -15.84
CA ALA A 117 -0.95 4.56 -16.38
C ALA A 117 -1.25 3.47 -15.33
N GLU A 118 -0.59 3.49 -14.17
CA GLU A 118 -0.90 2.54 -13.08
C GLU A 118 -2.29 2.79 -12.46
N ILE A 119 -2.93 3.91 -12.79
CA ILE A 119 -4.29 4.20 -12.34
C ILE A 119 -5.27 3.12 -12.80
N ASP A 120 -5.04 2.52 -13.97
CA ASP A 120 -5.89 1.49 -14.55
C ASP A 120 -5.83 0.16 -13.76
N LEU A 121 -4.80 -0.01 -12.92
CA LEU A 121 -4.69 -1.16 -12.01
C LEU A 121 -5.67 -1.04 -10.83
N ILE A 122 -6.08 0.19 -10.48
CA ILE A 122 -6.88 0.49 -9.30
C ILE A 122 -8.37 0.49 -9.68
N SER A 123 -8.92 -0.71 -9.83
CA SER A 123 -10.35 -0.92 -10.12
C SER A 123 -10.95 -1.96 -9.20
N GLU A 124 -12.28 -1.90 -9.04
CA GLU A 124 -13.03 -2.89 -8.27
C GLU A 124 -12.81 -4.31 -8.80
N GLU A 125 -12.86 -4.45 -10.13
CA GLU A 125 -12.67 -5.72 -10.82
C GLU A 125 -11.29 -6.32 -10.53
N ASN A 126 -10.23 -5.53 -10.65
CA ASN A 126 -8.87 -5.99 -10.38
C ASN A 126 -8.70 -6.42 -8.92
N CYS A 127 -9.19 -5.61 -7.98
CA CYS A 127 -9.12 -5.94 -6.56
C CYS A 127 -9.86 -7.25 -6.24
N ARG A 128 -11.08 -7.43 -6.77
CA ARG A 128 -11.87 -8.66 -6.59
C ARG A 128 -11.19 -9.87 -7.22
N ARG A 129 -10.60 -9.72 -8.41
CA ARG A 129 -9.85 -10.78 -9.10
C ARG A 129 -8.64 -11.23 -8.27
N LEU A 130 -7.86 -10.29 -7.76
CA LEU A 130 -6.68 -10.57 -6.93
C LEU A 130 -7.06 -11.30 -5.62
N LEU A 131 -8.15 -10.89 -4.97
CA LEU A 131 -8.66 -11.54 -3.77
C LEU A 131 -9.07 -13.00 -4.03
N ARG A 132 -9.62 -13.32 -5.20
CA ARG A 132 -10.02 -14.69 -5.58
C ARG A 132 -8.85 -15.57 -6.03
N GLY A 133 -7.79 -14.97 -6.60
CA GLY A 133 -6.73 -15.68 -7.34
C GLY A 133 -5.42 -15.92 -6.58
N SER A 134 -5.35 -15.61 -5.29
CA SER A 134 -4.16 -15.83 -4.46
C SER A 134 -4.31 -17.15 -3.66
N SER A 135 -4.13 -18.29 -4.31
CA SER A 135 -4.07 -19.63 -3.70
C SER A 135 -2.64 -20.16 -3.71
#